data_AF-A0A254QG26-F1
#
_entry.id   AF-A0A254QG26-F1
#
_cell.length_a   1.000
_cell.length_b   1.000
_cell.length_c   1.000
_cell.angle_alpha   90.00
_cell.angle_beta   90.00
_cell.angle_gamma   90.00
#
_symmetry.space_group_name_H-M   'P 1'
#
loop_
_entity.id
_entity.type
_entity.pdbx_description
1 polymer ?
#
loop_
_entity_poly.entity_id
_entity_poly.type
_entity_poly.pdbx_seq_one_letter_code
_entity_poly.pdbx_strand_id
1 'polypeptide(L)'
;MDSKRGSWFFIGLLLTTVPYELDAPSIGGCGNCRKCIDACPTGAIKILGDRYAVDSRHCISYQTIENKGPITEDPDGWVFGCDVCQEVCPFNHPRESQPLRAERTVEPGFLLPLAQRLRPEISEPEWDEATQGSPIRRAGYQGWLRNNQRIT
;
A
#
# COMPACT_ATOMS: atom_id res chain seq x y z
N MET A 1 -7.98 0.17 12.65
CA MET A 1 -6.57 -0.26 12.84
C MET A 1 -6.54 -1.32 13.92
N ASP A 2 -5.75 -2.37 13.76
CA ASP A 2 -5.66 -3.43 14.77
C ASP A 2 -4.78 -2.93 15.93
N SER A 3 -5.31 -2.98 17.14
CA SER A 3 -4.63 -2.47 18.34
C SER A 3 -3.41 -3.30 18.75
N LYS A 4 -3.30 -4.56 18.30
CA LYS A 4 -2.22 -5.50 18.59
C LYS A 4 -1.24 -5.68 17.42
N ARG A 5 -1.68 -5.44 16.18
CA ARG A 5 -0.91 -5.72 14.95
C ARG A 5 -0.53 -4.48 14.14
N GLY A 6 -1.22 -3.35 14.34
CA GLY A 6 -1.07 -2.16 13.50
C GLY A 6 -1.87 -2.26 12.20
N SER A 7 -1.23 -1.96 11.06
CA SER A 7 -1.83 -2.06 9.72
C SER A 7 -0.99 -2.86 8.71
N TRP A 8 0.15 -3.40 9.14
CA TRP A 8 1.06 -4.18 8.29
C TRP A 8 0.63 -5.64 8.20
N PHE A 9 -0.49 -5.90 7.55
CA PHE A 9 -0.99 -7.26 7.32
C PHE A 9 -1.84 -7.34 6.05
N PHE A 10 -1.97 -8.54 5.51
CA PHE A 10 -2.87 -8.83 4.40
C PHE A 10 -4.25 -9.23 4.91
N ILE A 11 -5.28 -8.89 4.14
CA ILE A 11 -6.67 -9.29 4.41
C ILE A 11 -7.05 -10.35 3.38
N GLY A 12 -7.59 -11.47 3.86
CA GLY A 12 -8.21 -12.51 3.05
C GLY A 12 -9.65 -12.74 3.50
N LEU A 13 -10.49 -13.19 2.59
CA LEU A 13 -11.88 -13.55 2.88
C LEU A 13 -12.16 -14.96 2.36
N LEU A 14 -12.82 -15.78 3.17
CA LEU A 14 -13.36 -17.07 2.78
C LEU A 14 -14.88 -17.02 2.89
N LEU A 15 -15.57 -17.17 1.76
CA LEU A 15 -17.02 -17.35 1.75
C LEU A 15 -17.33 -18.81 2.10
N THR A 16 -18.23 -19.01 3.06
CA THR A 16 -18.58 -20.33 3.57
C THR A 16 -20.05 -20.37 3.95
N THR A 17 -20.64 -21.56 3.88
CA THR A 17 -22.00 -21.84 4.34
C THR A 17 -22.03 -22.39 5.77
N VAL A 18 -20.87 -22.61 6.39
CA VAL A 18 -20.78 -23.05 7.78
C VAL A 18 -21.35 -21.95 8.68
N PRO A 19 -22.29 -22.27 9.59
CA PRO A 19 -22.81 -21.28 10.52
C PRO A 19 -21.75 -20.91 11.55
N TYR A 20 -21.56 -19.60 11.75
CA TYR A 20 -20.68 -19.04 12.78
C TYR A 20 -21.41 -17.95 13.56
N GLU A 21 -21.10 -17.86 14.85
CA GLU A 21 -21.38 -16.66 15.64
C GLU A 21 -20.52 -15.50 15.10
N LEU A 22 -21.13 -14.35 14.87
CA LEU A 22 -20.43 -13.18 14.35
C LEU A 22 -19.68 -12.45 15.47
N ASP A 23 -18.43 -12.10 15.20
CA ASP A 23 -17.67 -11.22 16.10
C ASP A 23 -18.27 -9.81 16.14
N ALA A 24 -18.15 -9.14 17.29
CA ALA A 24 -18.51 -7.74 17.42
C ALA A 24 -17.52 -6.84 16.66
N PRO A 25 -17.99 -5.76 16.00
CA PRO A 25 -17.10 -4.77 15.41
C PRO A 25 -16.13 -4.18 16.43
N SER A 26 -14.91 -3.88 15.99
CA SER A 26 -13.95 -3.19 16.85
C SER A 26 -14.43 -1.78 17.18
N ILE A 27 -14.37 -1.40 18.46
CA ILE A 27 -14.72 -0.08 18.99
C ILE A 27 -13.55 0.93 18.95
N GLY A 28 -12.41 0.55 18.36
CA GLY A 28 -11.22 1.41 18.27
C GLY A 28 -11.33 2.47 17.17
N GLY A 29 -10.57 3.56 17.31
CA GLY A 29 -10.55 4.63 16.31
C GLY A 29 -9.30 5.51 16.39
N CYS A 30 -9.19 6.45 15.45
CA CYS A 30 -8.10 7.42 15.41
C CYS A 30 -8.20 8.50 16.49
N GLY A 31 -9.34 8.61 17.18
CA GLY A 31 -9.62 9.73 18.08
C GLY A 31 -9.53 11.05 17.32
N ASN A 32 -8.75 11.99 17.84
CA ASN A 32 -8.44 13.27 17.19
C ASN A 32 -7.15 13.25 16.35
N CYS A 33 -6.52 12.08 16.16
CA CYS A 33 -5.26 11.96 15.42
C CYS A 33 -5.45 12.30 13.94
N ARG A 34 -4.54 13.13 13.40
CA ARG A 34 -4.55 13.56 12.00
C ARG A 34 -3.27 13.23 11.22
N LYS A 35 -2.31 12.52 11.82
CA LYS A 35 -0.97 12.31 11.25
C LYS A 35 -0.98 11.82 9.80
N CYS A 36 -1.80 10.83 9.46
CA CYS A 36 -1.87 10.30 8.10
C CYS A 36 -2.49 11.29 7.10
N ILE A 37 -3.45 12.11 7.54
CA ILE A 37 -4.05 13.16 6.70
C ILE A 37 -3.01 14.23 6.42
N ASP A 38 -2.35 14.72 7.47
CA ASP A 38 -1.43 15.84 7.37
C ASP A 38 -0.14 15.45 6.62
N ALA A 39 0.26 14.18 6.67
CA ALA A 39 1.44 13.67 5.95
C ALA A 39 1.16 13.21 4.51
N CYS A 40 -0.11 13.08 4.08
CA CYS A 40 -0.44 12.57 2.75
C CYS A 40 0.05 13.57 1.68
N PRO A 41 0.98 13.20 0.78
CA PRO A 41 1.64 14.17 -0.11
C PRO A 41 0.67 14.92 -1.04
N THR A 42 -0.40 14.24 -1.45
CA THR A 42 -1.42 14.76 -2.38
C THR A 42 -2.72 15.16 -1.68
N GLY A 43 -2.76 15.05 -0.35
CA GLY A 43 -3.97 15.30 0.42
C GLY A 43 -5.15 14.37 0.06
N ALA A 44 -4.88 13.15 -0.40
CA ALA A 44 -5.90 12.18 -0.82
C ALA A 44 -6.82 11.72 0.32
N ILE A 45 -6.39 11.81 1.58
CA ILE A 45 -7.20 11.41 2.74
C ILE A 45 -8.08 12.58 3.18
N LYS A 46 -9.40 12.40 3.07
CA LYS A 46 -10.43 13.40 3.39
C LYS A 46 -11.27 12.95 4.60
N ILE A 47 -11.81 13.93 5.32
CA ILE A 47 -12.85 13.71 6.32
C ILE A 47 -14.18 14.13 5.70
N LEU A 48 -15.11 13.17 5.57
CA LEU A 48 -16.45 13.37 5.03
C LEU A 48 -17.45 13.13 6.16
N GLY A 49 -17.84 14.20 6.85
CA GLY A 49 -18.66 14.11 8.06
C GLY A 49 -17.91 13.39 9.18
N ASP A 50 -18.44 12.25 9.61
CA ASP A 50 -17.90 11.37 10.66
C ASP A 50 -16.99 10.26 10.12
N ARG A 51 -16.70 10.24 8.81
CA ARG A 51 -15.95 9.17 8.14
C ARG A 51 -14.67 9.66 7.49
N TYR A 52 -13.67 8.78 7.48
CA TYR A 52 -12.46 8.95 6.68
C TYR A 52 -12.69 8.37 5.29
N ALA A 53 -12.28 9.08 4.26
CA ALA A 53 -12.35 8.63 2.87
C ALA A 53 -11.01 8.88 2.16
N VAL A 54 -10.70 8.07 1.15
CA VAL A 54 -9.54 8.27 0.28
C VAL A 54 -10.06 8.61 -1.11
N ASP A 55 -9.65 9.77 -1.61
CA ASP A 55 -9.88 10.14 -3.01
C ASP A 55 -8.80 9.49 -3.89
N SER A 56 -9.17 8.40 -4.56
CA SER A 56 -8.25 7.61 -5.39
C SER A 56 -7.63 8.42 -6.53
N ARG A 57 -8.30 9.48 -7.01
CA ARG A 57 -7.78 10.36 -8.07
C ARG A 57 -6.49 11.05 -7.65
N HIS A 58 -6.28 11.23 -6.35
CA HIS A 58 -5.10 11.87 -5.76
C HIS A 58 -4.20 10.84 -5.05
N CYS A 59 -4.69 9.63 -4.73
CA CYS A 59 -3.92 8.64 -3.99
C CYS A 59 -2.77 8.05 -4.82
N ILE A 60 -1.51 8.29 -4.41
CA ILE A 60 -0.30 7.80 -5.09
C ILE A 60 -0.35 6.28 -5.30
N SER A 61 -0.80 5.51 -4.30
CA SER A 61 -0.91 4.05 -4.42
C SER A 61 -1.88 3.64 -5.54
N TYR A 62 -3.05 4.28 -5.65
CA TYR A 62 -3.96 4.04 -6.78
C TYR A 62 -3.34 4.48 -8.11
N GLN A 63 -2.73 5.66 -8.16
CA GLN A 63 -2.15 6.22 -9.38
C GLN A 63 -1.03 5.34 -9.95
N THR A 64 -0.22 4.75 -9.08
CA THR A 64 0.92 3.92 -9.48
C THR A 64 0.54 2.46 -9.76
N ILE A 65 -0.50 1.92 -9.11
CA ILE A 65 -0.90 0.51 -9.22
C ILE A 65 -2.08 0.30 -10.20
N GLU A 66 -3.15 1.06 -10.05
CA GLU A 66 -4.45 0.78 -10.69
C GLU A 66 -4.71 1.65 -11.91
N ASN A 67 -4.36 2.94 -11.85
CA ASN A 67 -4.63 3.86 -12.95
C ASN A 67 -3.86 3.43 -14.22
N LYS A 68 -4.57 3.14 -15.30
CA LYS A 68 -3.99 2.82 -16.62
C LYS A 68 -3.89 4.02 -17.56
N GLY A 69 -4.45 5.16 -17.18
CA GLY A 69 -4.41 6.41 -17.94
C GLY A 69 -3.23 7.32 -17.57
N PRO A 70 -3.27 8.60 -17.97
CA PRO A 70 -2.27 9.58 -17.52
C PRO A 70 -2.39 9.82 -16.02
N ILE A 71 -1.26 10.16 -15.38
CA ILE A 71 -1.22 10.65 -14.00
C ILE A 71 -1.12 12.17 -14.07
N THR A 72 -2.08 12.86 -13.47
CA THR A 72 -2.22 14.33 -13.56
C THR A 72 -1.57 15.08 -12.40
N GLU A 73 -1.34 14.40 -11.28
CA GLU A 73 -0.65 14.94 -10.10
C GLU A 73 0.63 14.15 -9.91
N ASP A 74 1.76 14.85 -9.85
CA ASP A 74 3.08 14.22 -9.91
C ASP A 74 3.41 13.48 -8.60
N PRO A 75 3.46 12.14 -8.58
CA PRO A 75 3.93 11.38 -7.44
C PRO A 75 5.46 11.22 -7.56
N ASP A 76 6.19 12.34 -7.58
CA ASP A 76 7.63 12.35 -7.77
C ASP A 76 8.33 11.46 -6.73
N GLY A 77 9.13 10.50 -7.19
CA GLY A 77 9.79 9.50 -6.34
C GLY A 77 9.02 8.19 -6.08
N TRP A 78 7.81 7.97 -6.62
CA TRP A 78 7.06 6.71 -6.44
C TRP A 78 6.88 5.88 -7.72
N VAL A 79 7.49 4.68 -7.76
CA VAL A 79 7.30 3.70 -8.85
C VAL A 79 6.05 2.86 -8.66
N PHE A 80 5.80 2.40 -7.42
CA PHE A 80 4.76 1.42 -7.10
C PHE A 80 4.32 1.53 -5.65
N GLY A 81 3.04 1.82 -5.41
CA GLY A 81 2.47 1.94 -4.07
C GLY A 81 2.90 3.23 -3.35
N CYS A 82 2.39 3.42 -2.13
CA CYS A 82 2.78 4.49 -1.23
C CYS A 82 2.37 4.12 0.19
N ASP A 83 3.33 4.17 1.12
CA ASP A 83 3.14 3.74 2.50
C ASP A 83 3.16 4.88 3.52
N VAL A 84 3.33 6.14 3.08
CA VAL A 84 3.48 7.33 3.95
C VAL A 84 2.40 7.39 5.04
N CYS A 85 1.13 7.13 4.68
CA CYS A 85 0.02 7.17 5.63
C CYS A 85 0.09 6.06 6.70
N GLN A 86 0.70 4.91 6.37
CA GLN A 86 0.95 3.81 7.30
C GLN A 86 2.19 4.07 8.14
N GLU A 87 3.28 4.59 7.56
CA GLU A 87 4.55 4.87 8.26
C GLU A 87 4.39 5.89 9.40
N VAL A 88 3.59 6.94 9.17
CA VAL A 88 3.33 7.97 10.20
C VAL A 88 2.28 7.55 11.23
N CYS A 89 1.56 6.44 11.00
CA CYS A 89 0.45 6.01 11.84
C CYS A 89 0.95 5.55 13.23
N PRO A 90 0.46 6.11 14.35
CA PRO A 90 0.92 5.71 15.68
C PRO A 90 0.68 4.24 16.04
N PHE A 91 -0.29 3.58 15.39
CA PHE A 91 -0.54 2.14 15.54
C PHE A 91 0.55 1.29 14.89
N ASN A 92 1.37 1.87 14.01
CA ASN A 92 2.50 1.24 13.37
C ASN A 92 3.83 1.63 14.03
N HIS A 93 3.83 2.18 15.24
CA HIS A 93 5.06 2.42 16.02
C HIS A 93 5.16 1.36 17.13
N PRO A 94 6.32 0.72 17.35
CA PRO A 94 6.45 -0.37 18.33
C PRO A 94 5.93 0.03 19.72
N ARG A 95 5.12 -0.84 20.32
CA ARG A 95 4.57 -0.71 21.68
C ARG A 95 4.47 -2.09 22.30
N GLU A 96 4.65 -2.20 23.62
CA GLU A 96 4.48 -3.46 24.36
C GLU A 96 3.09 -4.08 24.16
N SER A 97 2.06 -3.23 23.99
CA SER A 97 0.69 -3.64 23.72
C SER A 97 0.45 -4.23 22.32
N GLN A 98 1.49 -4.39 21.51
CA GLN A 98 1.42 -4.87 20.12
C GLN A 98 2.28 -6.10 19.86
N PRO A 99 1.98 -7.26 20.49
CA PRO A 99 2.82 -8.46 20.39
C PRO A 99 2.69 -9.19 19.05
N LEU A 100 1.75 -8.81 18.17
CA LEU A 100 1.41 -9.56 16.96
C LEU A 100 1.77 -8.79 15.67
N ARG A 101 2.67 -7.82 15.77
CA ARG A 101 3.10 -7.03 14.61
C ARG A 101 3.83 -7.92 13.61
N ALA A 102 3.67 -7.59 12.33
CA ALA A 102 4.49 -8.20 11.30
C ALA A 102 5.97 -7.89 11.56
N GLU A 103 6.78 -8.93 11.47
CA GLU A 103 8.24 -8.81 11.42
C GLU A 103 8.68 -8.60 9.97
N ARG A 104 9.90 -8.09 9.80
CA ARG A 104 10.49 -8.02 8.46
C ARG A 104 10.62 -9.44 7.94
N THR A 105 10.08 -9.68 6.74
CA THR A 105 10.21 -10.98 6.09
C THR A 105 11.67 -11.34 5.88
N VAL A 106 11.99 -12.62 6.07
CA VAL A 106 13.29 -13.21 5.71
C VAL A 106 13.21 -14.07 4.45
N GLU A 107 12.02 -14.13 3.84
CA GLU A 107 11.75 -14.94 2.65
C GLU A 107 12.55 -14.38 1.46
N PRO A 108 13.51 -15.13 0.90
CA PRO A 108 14.42 -14.64 -0.13
C PRO A 108 13.71 -14.02 -1.35
N GLY A 109 12.55 -14.55 -1.73
CA GLY A 109 11.74 -14.02 -2.84
C GLY A 109 11.23 -12.59 -2.64
N PHE A 110 11.11 -12.14 -1.38
CA PHE A 110 10.75 -10.75 -1.02
C PHE A 110 11.95 -9.90 -0.61
N LEU A 111 13.13 -10.50 -0.45
CA LEU A 111 14.36 -9.81 -0.06
C LEU A 111 15.18 -9.30 -1.24
N LEU A 112 15.04 -9.93 -2.41
CA LEU A 112 15.71 -9.45 -3.63
C LEU A 112 15.14 -8.09 -4.01
N PRO A 113 15.99 -7.04 -4.12
CA PRO A 113 15.49 -5.74 -4.53
C PRO A 113 15.02 -5.86 -5.97
N LEU A 114 13.70 -5.87 -6.19
CA LEU A 114 13.12 -5.73 -7.52
C LEU A 114 13.75 -4.54 -8.25
N ALA A 115 14.07 -3.47 -7.54
CA ALA A 115 14.81 -2.32 -8.05
C ALA A 115 16.17 -2.67 -8.69
N GLN A 116 16.91 -3.68 -8.19
CA GLN A 116 18.17 -4.13 -8.80
C GLN A 116 17.95 -4.94 -10.09
N ARG A 117 16.76 -5.53 -10.26
CA ARG A 117 16.39 -6.32 -11.45
C ARG A 117 15.70 -5.48 -12.52
N LEU A 118 15.06 -4.38 -12.14
CA LEU A 118 14.22 -3.54 -13.00
C LEU A 118 14.98 -2.29 -13.46
N ARG A 119 15.84 -2.46 -14.48
CA ARG A 119 16.51 -1.32 -15.14
C ARG A 119 15.52 -0.51 -15.99
N PRO A 120 15.72 0.80 -16.18
CA PRO A 120 14.79 1.63 -16.96
C PRO A 120 14.52 1.12 -18.38
N GLU A 121 15.52 0.50 -19.03
CA GLU A 121 15.46 0.03 -20.41
C GLU A 121 15.11 -1.47 -20.53
N ILE A 122 14.64 -2.11 -19.46
CA ILE A 122 14.27 -3.53 -19.48
C ILE A 122 13.16 -3.80 -20.50
N SER A 123 13.30 -4.88 -21.28
CA SER A 123 12.25 -5.29 -22.22
C SER A 123 11.03 -5.87 -21.49
N GLU A 124 9.87 -5.87 -22.12
CA GLU A 124 8.64 -6.44 -21.54
C GLU A 124 8.79 -7.93 -21.14
N PRO A 125 9.40 -8.82 -21.97
CA PRO A 125 9.60 -10.21 -21.57
C PRO A 125 10.53 -10.37 -20.35
N GLU A 126 11.63 -9.62 -20.30
CA GLU A 126 12.55 -9.64 -19.16
C GLU A 126 11.89 -9.08 -17.89
N TRP A 127 11.06 -8.05 -18.02
CA TRP A 127 10.27 -7.52 -16.91
C TRP A 127 9.27 -8.54 -16.40
N ASP A 128 8.57 -9.26 -17.28
CA ASP A 128 7.61 -10.28 -16.88
C ASP A 128 8.30 -11.42 -16.12
N GLU A 129 9.43 -11.91 -16.62
CA GLU A 129 10.25 -12.92 -15.93
C GLU A 129 10.75 -12.41 -14.56
N ALA A 130 11.21 -11.16 -14.49
CA ALA A 130 11.75 -10.59 -13.27
C ALA A 130 10.70 -10.36 -12.17
N THR A 131 9.43 -10.21 -12.55
CA THR A 131 8.35 -9.82 -11.64
C THR A 131 7.37 -10.95 -11.31
N GLN A 132 7.64 -12.20 -11.73
CA GLN A 132 6.83 -13.36 -11.35
C GLN A 132 6.63 -13.44 -9.82
N GLY A 133 5.38 -13.65 -9.40
CA GLY A 133 5.02 -13.70 -7.98
C GLY A 133 5.02 -12.34 -7.24
N SER A 134 5.39 -11.24 -7.90
CA SER A 134 5.41 -9.91 -7.30
C SER A 134 4.10 -9.14 -7.52
N PRO A 135 3.61 -8.38 -6.53
CA PRO A 135 2.45 -7.51 -6.70
C PRO A 135 2.65 -6.40 -7.75
N ILE A 136 3.90 -6.09 -8.13
CA ILE A 136 4.19 -5.07 -9.15
C ILE A 136 3.53 -5.37 -10.51
N ARG A 137 3.26 -6.66 -10.79
CA ARG A 137 2.55 -7.09 -12.01
C ARG A 137 1.15 -6.50 -12.13
N ARG A 138 0.55 -6.08 -11.00
CA ARG A 138 -0.76 -5.40 -10.99
C ARG A 138 -0.74 -4.07 -11.74
N ALA A 139 0.38 -3.35 -11.70
CA ALA A 139 0.57 -2.15 -12.51
C ALA A 139 0.63 -2.47 -14.01
N GLY A 140 1.17 -3.64 -14.37
CA GLY A 140 1.51 -4.03 -15.74
C GLY A 140 2.77 -3.32 -16.24
N TYR A 141 3.41 -3.87 -17.28
CA TYR A 141 4.67 -3.34 -17.82
C TYR A 141 4.55 -1.86 -18.22
N GLN A 142 3.50 -1.51 -18.97
CA GLN A 142 3.26 -0.13 -19.41
C GLN A 142 3.02 0.84 -18.24
N GLY A 143 2.29 0.41 -17.22
CA GLY A 143 2.04 1.22 -16.02
C GLY A 143 3.31 1.44 -15.21
N TRP A 144 4.10 0.37 -15.03
CA TRP A 144 5.41 0.44 -14.38
C TRP A 144 6.38 1.34 -15.15
N LEU A 145 6.53 1.17 -16.47
CA LEU A 145 7.43 1.95 -17.31
C LEU A 145 7.07 3.44 -17.26
N ARG A 146 5.78 3.76 -17.39
CA ARG A 146 5.24 5.12 -17.23
C ARG A 146 5.62 5.73 -15.88
N ASN A 147 5.60 4.96 -14.80
CA ASN A 147 5.97 5.46 -13.47
C ASN A 147 7.50 5.62 -13.33
N ASN A 148 8.27 4.65 -13.84
CA ASN A 148 9.72 4.62 -13.73
C ASN A 148 10.41 5.77 -14.48
N GLN A 149 9.87 6.16 -15.64
CA GLN A 149 10.35 7.30 -16.44
C GLN A 149 10.26 8.65 -15.71
N ARG A 150 9.52 8.74 -14.59
CA ARG A 150 9.35 9.99 -13.82
C ARG A 150 10.40 10.20 -12.74
N ILE A 151 11.20 9.18 -12.41
CA ILE A 151 12.13 9.20 -11.26
C ILE A 151 13.59 9.27 -11.74
N THR A 152 13.80 9.68 -13.00
CA THR A 152 15.14 9.74 -13.62
C THR A 152 15.66 11.17 -13.66
#